data_AF-A0A1Q5D9T0-F1
#
_entry.id   AF-A0A1Q5D9T0-F1
#
_cell.length_a   1.000
_cell.length_b   1.000
_cell.length_c   1.000
_cell.angle_alpha   90.00
_cell.angle_beta   90.00
_cell.angle_gamma   90.00
#
_symmetry.space_group_name_H-M   'P 1'
#
loop_
_entity.id
_entity.type
_entity.pdbx_description
1 polymer ?
#
loop_
_entity_poly.entity_id
_entity_poly.type
_entity_poly.pdbx_seq_one_letter_code
_entity_poly.pdbx_strand_id
1 'polypeptide(L)'
;MADAPPPRRPGQAPRAPLHELFEAGEPRIVAGHDADGCVVFALSPRLSTALADAGHARLRDVAASWTRLRAEDGEVIGEEIADVIVGGLAALVSSARRRNQDVYCWVA
;
A
#
# COMPACT_ATOMS: atom_id res chain seq x y z
N MET A 1 -17.19 19.46 38.05
CA MET A 1 -16.74 20.12 36.81
C MET A 1 -15.50 19.37 36.36
N ALA A 2 -15.67 18.32 35.55
CA ALA A 2 -14.57 17.46 35.12
C ALA A 2 -13.94 18.07 33.86
N ASP A 3 -12.62 18.20 33.89
CA ASP A 3 -11.79 18.77 32.84
C ASP A 3 -11.95 17.97 31.53
N ALA A 4 -12.17 18.66 30.42
CA ALA A 4 -12.36 18.03 29.13
C ALA A 4 -11.00 17.54 28.59
N PRO A 5 -10.90 16.30 28.08
CA PRO A 5 -9.63 15.80 27.56
C PRO A 5 -9.15 16.66 26.38
N PRO A 6 -7.83 16.92 26.26
CA PRO A 6 -7.28 17.79 25.24
C PRO A 6 -7.54 17.24 23.82
N PRO A 7 -7.71 18.11 22.81
CA PRO A 7 -7.94 17.70 21.44
C PRO A 7 -6.75 16.90 20.89
N ARG A 8 -7.04 15.76 20.25
CA ARG A 8 -6.04 14.89 19.65
C ARG A 8 -5.35 15.61 18.48
N ARG A 9 -4.03 15.46 18.37
CA ARG A 9 -3.26 16.02 17.23
C ARG A 9 -3.69 15.34 15.92
N PRO A 10 -3.88 16.09 14.82
CA PRO A 10 -4.08 15.50 13.50
C PRO A 10 -2.79 14.75 13.12
N GLY A 11 -2.86 13.42 13.04
CA GLY A 11 -1.71 12.56 12.73
C GLY A 11 -1.54 11.33 13.62
N GLN A 12 -2.30 11.23 14.73
CA GLN A 12 -2.25 10.06 15.61
C GLN A 12 -3.53 9.21 15.47
N ALA A 13 -3.71 8.63 14.28
CA ALA A 13 -4.72 7.60 14.10
C ALA A 13 -4.17 6.26 14.60
N PRO A 14 -4.93 5.47 15.37
CA PRO A 14 -4.57 4.08 15.64
C PRO A 14 -4.38 3.34 14.31
N ARG A 15 -3.47 2.36 14.28
CA ARG A 15 -3.23 1.49 13.11
C ARG A 15 -4.54 0.78 12.75
N ALA A 16 -5.29 1.32 11.79
CA ALA A 16 -6.49 0.70 11.28
C ALA A 16 -6.10 -0.56 10.48
N PRO A 17 -6.80 -1.69 10.67
CA PRO A 17 -6.63 -2.87 9.84
C PRO A 17 -6.90 -2.54 8.37
N LEU A 18 -6.26 -3.27 7.45
CA LEU A 18 -6.28 -2.96 6.02
C LEU A 18 -7.69 -2.81 5.44
N HIS A 19 -8.68 -3.57 5.93
CA HIS A 19 -10.07 -3.46 5.47
C HIS A 19 -10.70 -2.09 5.80
N GLU A 20 -10.35 -1.48 6.94
CA GLU A 20 -10.87 -0.16 7.32
C GLU A 20 -10.30 0.95 6.44
N LEU A 21 -9.13 0.74 5.84
CA LEU A 21 -8.55 1.67 4.87
C LEU A 21 -9.34 1.66 3.56
N PHE A 22 -9.76 0.46 3.09
CA PHE A 22 -10.61 0.33 1.90
C PHE A 22 -11.98 0.98 2.07
N GLU A 23 -12.63 0.76 3.22
CA GLU A 23 -13.92 1.41 3.56
C GLU A 23 -13.79 2.95 3.65
N ALA A 24 -12.61 3.46 4.01
CA ALA A 24 -12.33 4.89 4.09
C ALA A 24 -11.99 5.54 2.73
N GLY A 25 -12.08 4.80 1.62
CA GLY A 25 -11.73 5.31 0.28
C GLY A 25 -10.22 5.45 0.06
N GLU A 26 -9.42 4.69 0.82
CA GLU A 26 -7.99 4.50 0.55
C GLU A 26 -7.74 3.13 -0.13
N PRO A 27 -6.83 3.05 -1.11
CA PRO A 27 -6.08 4.14 -1.71
C PRO A 27 -6.95 5.07 -2.56
N ARG A 28 -6.62 6.37 -2.54
CA ARG A 28 -7.36 7.40 -3.27
C ARG A 28 -7.11 7.22 -4.77
N ILE A 29 -8.17 7.02 -5.55
CA ILE A 29 -8.12 7.01 -7.01
C ILE A 29 -7.88 8.46 -7.47
N VAL A 30 -6.75 8.71 -8.14
CA VAL A 30 -6.35 10.07 -8.55
C VAL A 30 -6.75 10.36 -10.00
N ALA A 31 -6.94 9.30 -10.80
CA ALA A 31 -7.61 9.37 -12.10
C ALA A 31 -8.20 8.00 -12.47
N GLY A 32 -9.40 7.99 -13.04
CA GLY A 32 -9.99 6.79 -13.63
C GLY A 32 -11.47 6.93 -13.96
N HIS A 33 -11.78 7.45 -15.15
CA HIS A 33 -12.67 6.76 -16.10
C HIS A 33 -12.59 7.50 -17.46
N ASP A 34 -11.48 7.34 -18.18
CA ASP A 34 -11.56 7.46 -19.64
C ASP A 34 -11.63 6.05 -20.20
N ALA A 35 -12.30 5.88 -21.34
CA ALA A 35 -12.95 4.66 -21.83
C ALA A 35 -12.03 3.44 -22.11
N ASP A 36 -10.76 3.50 -21.72
CA ASP A 36 -9.71 2.51 -22.03
C ASP A 36 -9.32 1.61 -20.84
N GLY A 37 -10.03 1.66 -19.71
CA GLY A 37 -9.83 0.72 -18.59
C GLY A 37 -8.59 0.95 -17.71
N CYS A 38 -7.83 2.02 -17.96
CA CYS A 38 -6.65 2.37 -17.17
C CYS A 38 -7.01 3.06 -15.84
N VAL A 39 -6.46 2.60 -14.72
CA VAL A 39 -6.67 3.20 -13.39
C VAL A 39 -5.36 3.64 -12.74
N VAL A 40 -5.33 4.87 -12.23
CA VAL A 40 -4.19 5.43 -11.49
C VAL A 40 -4.55 5.58 -10.01
N PHE A 41 -3.82 4.87 -9.15
CA PHE A 41 -3.97 4.93 -7.70
C PHE A 41 -2.74 5.57 -7.05
N ALA A 42 -2.94 6.46 -6.09
CA ALA A 42 -1.85 6.92 -5.22
C ALA A 42 -1.66 5.92 -4.07
N LEU A 43 -0.42 5.48 -3.86
CA LEU A 43 -0.07 4.70 -2.68
C LEU A 43 -0.22 5.60 -1.45
N SER A 44 -1.06 5.20 -0.49
CA SER A 44 -1.28 6.00 0.71
C SER A 44 0.04 6.17 1.49
N PRO A 45 0.25 7.30 2.19
CA PRO A 45 1.47 7.52 2.97
C PRO A 45 1.72 6.40 4.01
N ARG A 46 0.65 5.76 4.50
CA ARG A 46 0.72 4.64 5.44
C ARG A 46 1.27 3.38 4.78
N LEU A 47 0.74 3.01 3.62
CA LEU A 47 1.21 1.86 2.85
C LEU A 47 2.66 2.08 2.39
N SER A 48 2.96 3.29 1.94
CA SER A 48 4.33 3.70 1.59
C SER A 48 5.30 3.57 2.77
N THR A 49 4.88 3.98 3.97
CA THR A 49 5.69 3.82 5.18
C THR A 49 5.88 2.35 5.54
N ALA A 50 4.80 1.57 5.51
CA ALA A 50 4.87 0.15 5.85
C ALA A 50 5.78 -0.65 4.90
N LEU A 51 5.74 -0.36 3.60
CA LEU A 51 6.60 -1.00 2.59
C LEU A 51 8.07 -0.62 2.76
N ALA A 52 8.36 0.67 3.00
CA ALA A 52 9.72 1.14 3.17
C ALA A 52 10.37 0.67 4.49
N ASP A 53 9.58 0.44 5.54
CA ASP A 53 10.06 0.00 6.84
C ASP A 53 10.07 -1.53 6.99
N ALA A 54 9.48 -2.27 6.05
CA ALA A 54 9.43 -3.73 6.08
C ALA A 54 10.80 -4.35 5.74
N GLY A 55 11.27 -5.23 6.62
CA GLY A 55 12.47 -6.05 6.35
C GLY A 55 12.21 -7.13 5.29
N HIS A 56 13.27 -7.65 4.67
CA HIS A 56 13.17 -8.64 3.59
C HIS A 56 12.35 -9.88 3.94
N ALA A 57 12.48 -10.42 5.16
CA ALA A 57 11.66 -11.56 5.59
C ALA A 57 10.16 -11.25 5.51
N ARG A 58 9.75 -10.05 5.95
CA ARG A 58 8.35 -9.63 5.92
C ARG A 58 7.86 -9.37 4.50
N LEU A 59 8.70 -8.83 3.62
CA LEU A 59 8.37 -8.62 2.21
C LEU A 59 8.17 -9.96 1.49
N ARG A 60 9.00 -10.97 1.80
CA ARG A 60 8.87 -12.32 1.27
C ARG A 60 7.58 -13.01 1.73
N ASP A 61 7.19 -12.85 3.00
CA ASP A 61 5.90 -13.36 3.50
C ASP A 61 4.71 -12.72 2.76
N VAL A 62 4.80 -11.42 2.48
CA VAL A 62 3.79 -10.68 1.70
C VAL A 62 3.74 -11.19 0.26
N ALA A 63 4.89 -11.41 -0.37
CA ALA A 63 4.98 -11.98 -1.71
C ALA A 63 4.33 -13.37 -1.78
N ALA A 64 4.65 -14.27 -0.83
CA ALA A 64 4.03 -15.60 -0.76
C ALA A 64 2.52 -15.55 -0.48
N SER A 65 2.07 -14.59 0.33
CA SER A 65 0.63 -14.38 0.57
C SER A 65 -0.08 -13.89 -0.70
N TRP A 66 0.57 -13.02 -1.46
CA TRP A 66 0.06 -12.49 -2.71
C TRP A 66 -0.04 -13.56 -3.80
N THR A 67 0.99 -14.41 -3.96
CA THR A 67 0.94 -15.52 -4.92
C THR A 67 -0.18 -16.50 -4.62
N ARG A 68 -0.40 -16.82 -3.34
CA ARG A 68 -1.51 -17.70 -2.93
C ARG A 68 -2.87 -17.10 -3.26
N LEU A 69 -3.09 -15.81 -2.96
CA LEU A 69 -4.33 -15.11 -3.32
C LEU A 69 -4.56 -15.12 -4.83
N ARG A 70 -3.51 -14.92 -5.63
CA ARG A 70 -3.64 -14.93 -7.09
C ARG A 70 -3.88 -16.31 -7.68
N ALA A 71 -3.31 -17.34 -7.06
CA ALA A 71 -3.60 -18.72 -7.45
C ALA A 71 -5.08 -19.09 -7.21
N GLU A 72 -5.72 -18.53 -6.18
CA GLU A 72 -7.17 -18.69 -5.93
C GLU A 72 -8.00 -18.07 -7.06
N ASP A 73 -7.51 -16.98 -7.67
CA ASP A 73 -8.11 -16.33 -8.84
C ASP A 73 -7.72 -16.99 -10.19
N GLY A 74 -6.96 -18.09 -10.16
CA GLY A 74 -6.49 -18.81 -11.35
C GLY A 74 -5.24 -18.22 -12.01
N GLU A 75 -4.61 -17.22 -11.39
CA GLU A 75 -3.39 -16.58 -11.88
C GLU A 75 -2.16 -17.13 -11.14
N VAL A 76 -1.26 -17.79 -11.88
CA VAL A 76 -0.05 -18.37 -11.29
C VAL A 76 1.09 -17.36 -11.36
N ILE A 77 1.40 -16.75 -10.22
CA ILE A 77 2.60 -15.93 -10.03
C ILE A 77 3.61 -16.76 -9.23
N GLY A 78 4.81 -16.94 -9.77
CA GLY A 78 5.90 -17.62 -9.05
C GLY A 78 6.35 -16.80 -7.84
N GLU A 79 6.62 -17.47 -6.71
CA GLU A 79 7.03 -16.79 -5.46
C GLU A 79 8.29 -15.95 -5.62
N GLU A 80 9.27 -16.40 -6.40
CA GLU A 80 10.49 -15.64 -6.70
C GLU A 80 10.18 -14.35 -7.47
N ILE A 81 9.27 -14.43 -8.45
CA ILE A 81 8.83 -13.26 -9.22
C ILE A 81 8.08 -12.29 -8.29
N ALA A 82 7.20 -12.81 -7.43
CA ALA A 82 6.49 -12.00 -6.46
C ALA A 82 7.43 -11.32 -5.47
N ASP A 83 8.48 -12.00 -5.00
CA ASP A 83 9.49 -11.43 -4.11
C ASP A 83 10.26 -10.29 -4.78
N VAL A 84 10.66 -10.47 -6.04
CA VAL A 84 11.30 -9.41 -6.84
C VAL A 84 10.38 -8.20 -7.00
N ILE A 85 9.10 -8.41 -7.30
CA ILE A 85 8.13 -7.33 -7.48
C ILE A 85 7.91 -6.56 -6.17
N VAL A 86 7.62 -7.28 -5.07
CA VAL A 86 7.34 -6.67 -3.77
C VAL A 86 8.58 -5.98 -3.20
N GLY A 87 9.76 -6.60 -3.33
CA GLY A 87 11.04 -6.00 -2.96
C GLY A 87 11.38 -4.75 -3.78
N GLY A 88 11.16 -4.81 -5.10
CA GLY A 88 11.33 -3.66 -6.00
C GLY A 88 10.40 -2.50 -5.66
N LEU A 89 9.13 -2.79 -5.35
CA LEU A 89 8.17 -1.79 -4.89
C LEU A 89 8.62 -1.14 -3.57
N ALA A 90 9.04 -1.93 -2.59
CA ALA A 90 9.56 -1.42 -1.32
C ALA A 90 10.78 -0.51 -1.52
N ALA A 91 11.70 -0.88 -2.42
CA ALA A 91 12.86 -0.07 -2.77
C ALA A 91 12.46 1.25 -3.46
N LEU A 92 11.51 1.20 -4.41
CA LEU A 92 10.97 2.37 -5.09
C LEU A 92 10.34 3.35 -4.10
N VAL A 93 9.48 2.84 -3.23
CA VAL A 93 8.79 3.62 -2.19
C VAL A 93 9.79 4.21 -1.20
N SER A 94 10.80 3.44 -0.76
CA SER A 94 11.87 3.94 0.11
C SER A 94 12.64 5.09 -0.54
N SER A 95 12.95 4.98 -1.84
CA SER A 95 13.59 6.05 -2.61
C SER A 95 12.70 7.29 -2.76
N ALA A 96 11.42 7.10 -3.05
CA ALA A 96 10.46 8.20 -3.19
C ALA A 96 10.28 8.96 -1.86
N ARG A 97 10.18 8.24 -0.73
CA ARG A 97 10.13 8.84 0.62
C ARG A 97 11.37 9.68 0.91
N ARG A 98 12.58 9.20 0.59
CA ARG A 98 13.82 9.99 0.76
C ARG A 98 13.81 11.30 -0.02
N ARG A 99 13.07 11.35 -1.13
CA ARG A 99 12.92 12.54 -1.98
C ARG A 99 11.64 13.33 -1.70
N ASN A 100 10.88 12.95 -0.68
CA ASN A 100 9.57 13.52 -0.34
C ASN A 100 8.60 13.54 -1.54
N GLN A 101 8.62 12.46 -2.33
CA GLN A 101 7.79 12.25 -3.52
C GLN A 101 6.72 11.20 -3.23
N ASP A 102 5.54 11.41 -3.80
CA ASP A 102 4.46 10.42 -3.80
C ASP A 102 4.67 9.37 -4.90
N VAL A 103 4.19 8.15 -4.65
CA VAL A 103 4.26 7.04 -5.62
C VAL A 103 2.86 6.78 -6.15
N TYR A 104 2.75 6.74 -7.47
CA TYR A 104 1.52 6.44 -8.19
C TYR A 104 1.67 5.10 -8.91
N CYS A 105 0.63 4.27 -8.85
CA CYS A 105 0.54 3.01 -9.58
C CYS A 105 -0.47 3.19 -10.71
N TRP A 106 -0.06 2.82 -11.92
CA TRP A 106 -0.92 2.78 -13.10
C TRP A 106 -1.14 1.32 -13.48
N VAL A 107 -2.40 0.94 -13.70
CA VAL A 107 -2.82 -0.39 -14.12
C VAL A 107 -3.61 -0.27 -15.41
N ALA A 108 -3.31 -1.13 -16.39
CA ALA A 108 -3.98 -1.27 -17.68
C ALA A 108 -4.27 -2.74 -17.98
#